data_AF-A0A330LRF6-F1
#
_entry.id   AF-A0A330LRF6-F1
#
_cell.length_a   1.000
_cell.length_b   1.000
_cell.length_c   1.000
_cell.angle_alpha   90.00
_cell.angle_beta   90.00
_cell.angle_gamma   90.00
#
_symmetry.space_group_name_H-M   'P 1'
#
loop_
_entity.id
_entity.type
_entity.pdbx_description
1 polymer ?
#
loop_
_entity_poly.entity_id
_entity_poly.type
_entity_poly.pdbx_seq_one_letter_code
_entity_poly.pdbx_strand_id
1 'polypeptide(L)'
;METILKIPGHVALKNVEIWFQDEARFGQYNTTFRILAEKGARPRVVQHQNFGYAYLFGAVCVNNGKIEAMITPFSNMEYMHEHLKLI
;
A
#
# COMPACT_ATOMS: atom_id res chain seq x y z
N MET A 1 5.52 -11.24 20.07
CA MET A 1 5.52 -12.64 20.58
C MET A 1 4.18 -13.06 21.20
N GLU A 2 3.16 -12.19 21.30
CA GLU A 2 1.83 -12.55 21.83
C GLU A 2 0.95 -13.34 20.84
N THR A 3 1.21 -13.26 19.53
CA THR A 3 0.40 -13.93 18.49
C THR A 3 0.46 -15.46 18.54
N ILE A 4 1.51 -16.03 19.13
CA ILE A 4 1.68 -17.48 19.28
C ILE A 4 0.57 -18.10 20.16
N LEU A 5 0.00 -17.34 21.09
CA LEU A 5 -1.06 -17.82 21.99
C LEU A 5 -2.39 -18.13 21.29
N LYS A 6 -2.60 -17.62 20.06
CA LYS A 6 -3.81 -17.88 19.26
C LYS A 6 -3.68 -19.11 18.35
N ILE A 7 -2.49 -19.71 18.27
CA ILE A 7 -2.27 -20.90 17.45
C ILE A 7 -2.86 -22.10 18.20
N PRO A 8 -3.78 -22.89 17.59
CA PRO A 8 -4.31 -24.08 18.23
C PRO A 8 -3.16 -25.04 18.58
N GLY A 9 -3.13 -25.57 19.80
CA GLY A 9 -2.00 -26.37 20.30
C GLY A 9 -1.70 -27.67 19.52
N HIS A 10 -2.62 -28.11 18.66
CA HIS A 10 -2.43 -29.25 17.77
C HIS A 10 -1.77 -28.89 16.43
N VAL A 11 -1.59 -27.60 16.12
CA VAL A 11 -0.91 -27.13 14.91
C VAL A 11 0.55 -26.86 15.23
N ALA A 12 1.44 -27.59 14.57
CA ALA A 12 2.87 -27.35 14.70
C ALA A 12 3.23 -25.97 14.11
N LEU A 13 4.06 -25.18 14.81
CA LEU A 13 4.46 -23.83 14.39
C LEU A 13 5.07 -23.79 12.98
N LYS A 14 5.74 -24.87 12.57
CA LYS A 14 6.28 -25.03 11.20
C LYS A 14 5.23 -25.00 10.08
N ASN A 15 3.96 -25.23 10.41
CA ASN A 15 2.84 -25.25 9.46
C ASN A 15 2.04 -23.93 9.50
N VAL A 16 2.42 -22.97 10.34
CA VAL A 16 1.77 -21.66 10.43
C VAL A 16 2.56 -20.68 9.59
N GLU A 17 1.91 -20.02 8.64
CA GLU A 17 2.49 -18.90 7.90
C GLU A 17 2.08 -17.58 8.57
N ILE A 18 3.06 -16.72 8.86
CA ILE A 18 2.82 -15.40 9.45
C ILE A 18 3.01 -14.36 8.36
N TRP A 19 1.91 -13.73 7.99
CA TRP A 19 1.85 -12.70 6.96
C TRP A 19 1.74 -11.32 7.61
N PHE A 20 2.60 -10.40 7.18
CA PHE A 20 2.49 -8.99 7.49
C PHE A 20 1.93 -8.27 6.28
N GLN A 21 0.84 -7.55 6.50
CA GLN A 21 0.13 -6.83 5.46
C GLN A 21 0.19 -5.32 5.74
N ASP A 22 0.30 -4.53 4.69
CA ASP A 22 0.13 -3.08 4.77
C ASP A 22 -0.52 -2.50 3.50
N GLU A 23 -1.08 -1.30 3.63
CA GLU A 23 -1.67 -0.52 2.55
C GLU A 23 -0.91 0.80 2.38
N ALA A 24 -0.47 1.07 1.15
CA ALA A 24 0.20 2.31 0.81
C ALA A 24 -0.49 3.03 -0.34
N ARG A 25 -0.77 4.32 -0.16
CA ARG A 25 -1.29 5.18 -1.23
C ARG A 25 -0.14 5.81 -2.00
N PHE A 26 -0.11 5.55 -3.30
CA PHE A 26 0.83 6.13 -4.25
C PHE A 26 0.12 7.12 -5.16
N GLY A 27 0.65 8.32 -5.27
CA GLY A 27 0.17 9.29 -6.25
C GLY A 27 1.17 10.42 -6.41
N GLN A 28 1.14 11.05 -7.57
CA GLN A 28 2.03 12.16 -7.85
C GLN A 28 1.52 13.40 -7.13
N TYR A 29 2.31 13.96 -6.23
CA TYR A 29 1.99 15.22 -5.59
C TYR A 29 2.86 16.32 -6.18
N ASN A 30 2.28 17.17 -7.03
CA ASN A 30 3.00 18.36 -7.50
C ASN A 30 2.98 19.41 -6.37
N THR A 31 4.11 19.54 -5.69
CA THR A 31 4.34 20.53 -4.62
C THR A 31 4.63 21.94 -5.18
N THR A 32 4.86 22.05 -6.49
CA THR A 32 5.43 23.26 -7.08
C THR A 32 4.35 24.28 -7.42
N PHE A 33 4.29 25.36 -6.65
CA PHE A 33 3.45 26.55 -6.91
C PHE A 33 3.97 27.42 -8.07
N ARG A 34 5.05 27.02 -8.74
CA ARG A 34 5.69 27.75 -9.83
C ARG A 34 5.77 26.84 -11.05
N ILE A 35 5.33 27.38 -12.18
CA ILE A 35 5.44 26.72 -13.48
C ILE A 35 6.63 27.28 -14.24
N LEU A 36 7.11 26.52 -15.22
CA LEU A 36 8.08 27.01 -16.18
C LEU A 36 7.47 28.20 -16.94
N ALA A 37 8.23 29.28 -17.05
CA ALA A 37 7.83 30.51 -17.73
C ALA A 37 9.02 31.17 -18.41
N GLU A 38 8.74 32.11 -19.30
CA GLU A 38 9.77 32.89 -19.99
C GLU A 38 10.66 33.67 -19.01
N LYS A 39 11.92 33.90 -19.44
CA LYS A 39 12.91 34.63 -18.64
C LYS A 39 12.40 36.04 -18.32
N GLY A 40 12.28 36.35 -17.03
CA GLY A 40 11.75 37.63 -16.53
C GLY A 40 10.33 37.51 -15.95
N ALA A 41 9.60 36.44 -16.25
CA ALA A 41 8.33 36.13 -15.62
C ALA A 41 8.52 35.12 -14.47
N ARG A 42 7.83 35.32 -13.35
CA ARG A 42 7.84 34.39 -12.22
C ARG A 42 6.43 34.05 -11.72
N PRO A 43 5.57 33.47 -12.58
CA PRO A 43 4.17 33.22 -12.27
C PRO A 43 4.00 32.24 -11.11
N ARG A 44 3.00 32.50 -10.27
CA ARG A 44 2.53 31.58 -9.23
C ARG A 44 1.21 30.98 -9.71
N VAL A 45 1.09 29.67 -9.61
CA VAL A 45 -0.12 28.94 -9.99
C VAL A 45 -0.71 28.32 -8.72
N VAL A 46 -2.04 28.33 -8.65
CA VAL A 46 -2.78 27.62 -7.60
C VAL A 46 -2.41 26.15 -7.68
N GLN A 47 -2.05 25.56 -6.55
CA GLN A 47 -1.72 24.15 -6.51
C GLN A 47 -2.94 23.34 -6.95
N HIS A 48 -2.81 22.64 -8.06
CA HIS A 48 -3.81 21.69 -8.51
C HIS A 48 -3.78 20.51 -7.53
N GLN A 49 -4.88 20.26 -6.81
CA GLN A 49 -4.96 19.17 -5.81
C GLN A 49 -5.54 17.86 -6.38
N ASN A 50 -6.07 17.91 -7.60
CA ASN A 50 -6.60 16.72 -8.29
C ASN A 50 -5.44 15.94 -8.91
N PHE A 51 -4.94 14.96 -8.17
CA PHE A 51 -3.96 13.99 -8.66
C PHE A 51 -4.59 12.61 -8.76
N GLY A 52 -4.09 11.82 -9.71
CA GLY A 52 -4.35 10.39 -9.73
C GLY A 52 -3.62 9.73 -8.57
N TYR A 53 -4.34 8.90 -7.84
CA TYR A 53 -3.78 8.04 -6.80
C TYR A 53 -4.13 6.58 -7.14
N ALA A 54 -3.25 5.68 -6.73
CA ALA A 54 -3.48 4.26 -6.67
C ALA A 54 -3.10 3.78 -5.27
N TYR A 55 -3.72 2.70 -4.84
CA TYR A 55 -3.45 2.02 -3.59
C TYR A 55 -2.69 0.73 -3.90
N LEU A 56 -1.68 0.43 -3.09
CA LEU A 56 -0.94 -0.82 -3.13
C LEU A 56 -1.23 -1.55 -1.83
N PHE A 57 -1.84 -2.73 -1.96
CA PHE A 57 -1.95 -3.69 -0.88
C PHE A 57 -0.80 -4.67 -1.02
N GLY A 58 0.04 -4.78 0.00
CA GLY A 58 1.18 -5.68 0.00
C GLY A 58 1.14 -6.58 1.22
N ALA A 59 1.53 -7.84 1.03
CA ALA A 59 1.72 -8.79 2.11
C ALA A 59 3.01 -9.57 1.94
N VAL A 60 3.72 -9.80 3.05
CA VAL A 60 4.98 -10.53 3.09
C VAL A 60 4.91 -11.61 4.17
N CYS A 61 5.27 -12.84 3.80
CA CYS A 61 5.40 -13.94 4.75
C CYS A 61 6.82 -14.03 5.29
N VAL A 62 6.97 -13.93 6.61
CA VAL A 62 8.30 -13.97 7.26
C VAL A 62 8.94 -15.35 7.19
N ASN A 63 8.12 -16.40 7.08
CA ASN A 63 8.61 -17.77 7.19
C ASN A 63 9.24 -18.27 5.88
N ASN A 64 8.70 -17.84 4.73
CA ASN A 64 9.11 -18.34 3.42
C ASN A 64 9.57 -17.22 2.46
N GLY A 65 9.42 -15.95 2.85
CA GLY A 65 9.79 -14.78 2.02
C GLY A 65 8.87 -14.55 0.82
N LYS A 66 7.70 -15.20 0.75
CA LYS A 66 6.70 -14.94 -0.28
C LYS A 66 6.13 -13.54 -0.12
N ILE A 67 5.81 -12.93 -1.26
CA ILE A 67 5.29 -11.58 -1.34
C ILE A 67 4.11 -11.60 -2.30
N GLU A 68 2.99 -11.06 -1.85
CA GLU A 68 1.80 -10.88 -2.67
C GLU A 68 1.41 -9.40 -2.66
N ALA A 69 1.09 -8.84 -3.82
CA ALA A 69 0.74 -7.44 -3.92
C ALA A 69 -0.34 -7.17 -4.98
N MET A 70 -1.24 -6.24 -4.68
CA MET A 70 -2.32 -5.84 -5.57
C MET A 70 -2.41 -4.31 -5.64
N ILE A 71 -2.49 -3.77 -6.86
CA ILE A 71 -2.71 -2.34 -7.11
C ILE A 71 -4.19 -2.11 -7.37
N THR A 72 -4.79 -1.14 -6.68
CA THR A 72 -6.21 -0.81 -6.80
C THR A 72 -6.44 0.69 -6.93
N PRO A 73 -7.57 1.12 -7.52
CA PRO A 73 -7.90 2.54 -7.61
C PRO A 73 -8.37 3.13 -6.26
N PHE A 74 -8.90 2.29 -5.36
CA PHE A 74 -9.48 2.73 -4.08
C PHE A 74 -9.11 1.76 -2.96
N SER A 75 -9.05 2.27 -1.73
CA SER A 75 -9.05 1.43 -0.53
C SER A 75 -10.49 1.21 -0.06
N ASN A 76 -10.97 -0.02 -0.22
CA ASN A 76 -12.29 -0.43 0.23
C ASN A 76 -12.25 -1.89 0.73
N MET A 77 -13.34 -2.32 1.36
CA MET A 77 -13.46 -3.68 1.91
C MET A 77 -13.43 -4.77 0.82
N GLU A 78 -13.96 -4.49 -0.37
CA GLU A 78 -13.99 -5.43 -1.49
C GLU A 78 -12.57 -5.77 -1.97
N TYR A 79 -11.76 -4.75 -2.22
CA TYR A 79 -10.35 -4.92 -2.59
C TYR A 79 -9.53 -5.54 -1.46
N MET A 80 -9.82 -5.23 -0.20
CA MET A 80 -9.19 -5.93 0.92
C MET A 80 -9.54 -7.42 0.94
N HIS A 81 -10.79 -7.77 0.66
CA HIS A 81 -11.22 -9.16 0.59
C HIS A 81 -10.57 -9.89 -0.59
N GLU A 82 -10.47 -9.26 -1.76
CA GLU A 82 -9.73 -9.83 -2.89
C GLU A 82 -8.23 -9.99 -2.59
N HIS A 83 -7.62 -9.04 -1.89
CA HIS A 83 -6.22 -9.16 -1.46
C HIS A 83 -6.00 -10.33 -0.51
N LEU A 84 -6.91 -10.53 0.46
CA LEU A 84 -6.82 -11.63 1.41
C LEU A 84 -6.99 -13.01 0.76
N LYS A 85 -7.61 -13.12 -0.42
CA LYS A 85 -7.67 -14.38 -1.16
C LYS A 85 -6.35 -14.75 -1.83
N LEU A 86 -5.46 -13.77 -2.04
CA LEU A 86 -4.15 -13.99 -2.66
C LEU A 86 -3.14 -14.57 -1.67
N ILE A 87 -3.43 -14.50 -0.37
CA ILE A 87 -2.58 -14.91 0.76
C ILE A 87 -3.10 -16.23 1.34
#